data_AF-A0A954SQE2-F1
#
_entry.id   AF-A0A954SQE2-F1
#
_cell.length_a   1.000
_cell.length_b   1.000
_cell.length_c   1.000
_cell.angle_alpha   90.00
_cell.angle_beta   90.00
_cell.angle_gamma   90.00
#
_symmetry.space_group_name_H-M   'P 1'
#
loop_
_entity.id
_entity.type
_entity.pdbx_description
1 polymer ?
#
loop_
_entity_poly.entity_id
_entity_poly.type
_entity_poly.pdbx_seq_one_letter_code
_entity_poly.pdbx_strand_id
1 'polypeptide(L)'
;MDSADPVVEVIARELRELDPSACLIPDRILRRVIRQDQGMTGLTLRVPHRKTYSIARTRLLTILDAGDLGLSSEKELPDRVILIALPDRDDWQHLRPETLRRQVWRLLFHSRIHEEFEKLRRERNLSRAHFRERIHELGEVQFDEVRMVLTQEALLLPDSGSDDQFIEFAAVYFELKHFAPRALEGYFPALAPFHEVERILSEYVDDASL
;
A
#
# COMPACT_ATOMS: atom_id res chain seq x y z
N MET A 1 18.34 -17.97 11.14
CA MET A 1 17.58 -18.20 9.89
C MET A 1 16.53 -19.22 10.21
N ASP A 2 15.34 -18.75 10.59
CA ASP A 2 14.16 -19.62 10.65
C ASP A 2 13.96 -20.14 9.21
N SER A 3 13.90 -21.46 8.99
CA SER A 3 13.67 -21.97 7.63
C SER A 3 12.34 -21.40 7.15
N ALA A 4 12.34 -20.67 6.05
CA ALA A 4 11.13 -20.05 5.55
C ALA A 4 10.07 -21.15 5.30
N ASP A 5 8.83 -20.88 5.71
CA ASP A 5 7.74 -21.82 5.57
C ASP A 5 7.48 -22.08 4.07
N PRO A 6 7.36 -23.34 3.62
CA PRO A 6 7.16 -23.66 2.20
C PRO A 6 5.98 -22.92 1.56
N VAL A 7 4.91 -22.64 2.30
CA VAL A 7 3.74 -21.90 1.79
C VAL A 7 4.13 -20.44 1.51
N VAL A 8 4.88 -19.83 2.43
CA VAL A 8 5.35 -18.45 2.29
C VAL A 8 6.34 -18.32 1.13
N GLU A 9 7.24 -19.28 0.97
CA GLU A 9 8.19 -19.31 -0.16
C GLU A 9 7.47 -19.40 -1.51
N VAL A 10 6.44 -20.25 -1.61
CA VAL A 10 5.64 -20.37 -2.83
C VAL A 10 4.92 -19.07 -3.15
N ILE A 11 4.26 -18.44 -2.16
CA ILE A 11 3.54 -17.17 -2.35
C ILE A 11 4.53 -16.04 -2.71
N ALA A 12 5.70 -15.98 -2.09
CA ALA A 12 6.72 -14.98 -2.40
C ALA A 12 7.26 -15.12 -3.83
N ARG A 13 7.43 -16.37 -4.30
CA ARG A 13 7.82 -16.64 -5.70
C ARG A 13 6.71 -16.25 -6.67
N GLU A 14 5.47 -16.66 -6.42
CA GLU A 14 4.30 -16.29 -7.25
C GLU A 14 4.15 -14.76 -7.33
N LEU A 15 4.33 -14.06 -6.20
CA LEU A 15 4.30 -12.60 -6.13
C LEU A 15 5.36 -11.98 -7.05
N ARG A 16 6.59 -12.50 -7.02
CA ARG A 16 7.71 -11.98 -7.82
C ARG A 16 7.57 -12.29 -9.31
N GLU A 17 7.02 -13.44 -9.65
CA GLU A 17 6.71 -13.82 -11.04
C GLU A 17 5.63 -12.90 -11.63
N LEU A 18 4.61 -12.56 -10.83
CA LEU A 18 3.59 -11.61 -11.21
C LEU A 18 4.15 -10.18 -11.30
N ASP A 19 4.99 -9.82 -10.34
CA ASP A 19 5.51 -8.48 -10.16
C ASP A 19 6.96 -8.47 -9.63
N PRO A 20 7.96 -8.26 -10.50
CA PRO A 20 9.36 -8.25 -10.11
C PRO A 20 9.74 -7.14 -9.11
N SER A 21 8.91 -6.11 -8.95
CA SER A 21 9.15 -5.04 -7.98
C SER A 21 8.63 -5.38 -6.58
N ALA A 22 7.80 -6.42 -6.43
CA ALA A 22 7.17 -6.76 -5.17
C ALA A 22 7.98 -7.79 -4.36
N CYS A 23 8.21 -7.48 -3.09
CA CYS A 23 8.92 -8.34 -2.15
C CYS A 23 8.08 -8.56 -0.89
N LEU A 24 7.83 -9.84 -0.57
CA LEU A 24 7.19 -10.23 0.69
C LEU A 24 8.25 -10.30 1.79
N ILE A 25 8.10 -9.50 2.85
CA ILE A 25 9.06 -9.39 3.94
C ILE A 25 8.37 -9.49 5.31
N PRO A 26 9.06 -9.93 6.37
CA PRO A 26 8.52 -9.87 7.72
C PRO A 26 8.10 -8.45 8.12
N ASP A 27 6.96 -8.31 8.81
CA ASP A 27 6.40 -7.02 9.27
C ASP A 27 7.42 -6.18 10.08
N ARG A 28 8.24 -6.83 10.92
CA ARG A 28 9.35 -6.18 11.65
C ARG A 28 10.40 -5.53 10.73
N ILE A 29 10.68 -6.12 9.57
CA ILE A 29 11.64 -5.57 8.59
C ILE A 29 11.00 -4.38 7.88
N LEU A 30 9.71 -4.48 7.51
CA LEU A 30 8.98 -3.35 6.92
C LEU A 30 8.99 -2.12 7.84
N ARG A 31 8.68 -2.30 9.13
CA ARG A 31 8.74 -1.21 10.12
C ARG A 31 10.13 -0.60 10.25
N ARG A 32 11.19 -1.40 10.17
CA ARG A 32 12.59 -0.93 10.16
C ARG A 32 12.85 -0.05 8.94
N VAL A 33 12.43 -0.50 7.74
CA VAL A 33 12.58 0.26 6.50
C VAL A 33 11.85 1.59 6.59
N ILE A 34 10.57 1.60 6.96
CA ILE A 34 9.77 2.82 7.08
C ILE A 34 10.45 3.81 8.05
N ARG A 35 10.88 3.34 9.22
CA ARG A 35 11.52 4.21 10.23
C ARG A 35 12.80 4.86 9.71
N GLN A 36 13.67 4.08 9.06
CA GLN A 36 14.95 4.58 8.57
C GLN A 36 14.79 5.48 7.34
N ASP A 37 13.86 5.13 6.44
CA ASP A 37 13.63 5.90 5.23
C ASP A 37 13.00 7.27 5.53
N GLN A 38 12.02 7.30 6.44
CA GLN A 38 11.35 8.52 6.91
C GLN A 38 12.21 9.37 7.87
N GLY A 39 13.48 9.00 8.09
CA GLY A 39 14.39 9.76 8.95
C GLY A 39 13.92 9.88 10.41
N MET A 40 13.06 8.96 10.85
CA MET A 40 12.47 8.99 12.20
C MET A 40 13.56 8.70 13.23
N THR A 41 14.16 9.77 13.74
CA THR A 41 15.23 9.76 14.74
C THR A 41 14.64 10.15 16.09
N GLY A 42 14.38 9.16 16.95
CA GLY A 42 13.85 9.38 18.29
C GLY A 42 12.79 8.38 18.71
N LEU A 43 12.37 8.49 19.98
CA LEU A 43 11.33 7.70 20.66
C LEU A 43 9.90 7.99 20.13
N THR A 44 9.73 8.31 18.84
CA THR A 44 8.41 8.35 18.20
C THR A 44 7.86 6.94 18.18
N LEU A 45 7.03 6.64 19.19
CA LEU A 45 6.64 5.30 19.61
C LEU A 45 5.75 4.53 18.61
N ARG A 46 5.28 5.16 17.53
CA ARG A 46 4.36 4.53 16.58
C ARG A 46 4.76 4.83 15.14
N VAL A 47 5.43 3.88 14.51
CA VAL A 47 5.41 3.78 13.04
C VAL A 47 3.99 3.38 12.67
N PRO A 48 3.29 4.12 11.78
CA PRO A 48 1.98 3.72 11.29
C PRO A 48 2.01 2.25 10.84
N HIS A 49 0.93 1.50 11.10
CA HIS A 49 0.84 0.07 10.80
C HIS A 49 0.62 -0.14 9.30
N ARG A 50 1.51 0.42 8.48
CA ARG A 50 1.49 0.22 7.04
C ARG A 50 1.89 -1.22 6.74
N LYS A 51 1.02 -1.90 6.01
CA LYS A 51 1.25 -3.26 5.52
C LYS A 51 2.00 -3.28 4.20
N THR A 52 2.20 -2.13 3.57
CA THR A 52 3.00 -1.98 2.37
C THR A 52 3.83 -0.70 2.40
N TYR A 53 4.93 -0.67 1.65
CA TYR A 53 5.75 0.52 1.49
C TYR A 53 6.51 0.49 0.17
N SER A 54 6.46 1.58 -0.58
CA SER A 54 7.23 1.73 -1.82
C SER A 54 8.44 2.62 -1.61
N ILE A 55 9.59 2.17 -2.12
CA ILE A 55 10.89 2.79 -1.85
C ILE A 55 11.79 2.68 -3.09
N ALA A 56 12.65 3.69 -3.29
CA ALA A 56 13.67 3.62 -4.33
C ALA A 56 14.70 2.53 -3.99
N ARG A 57 15.09 1.72 -4.98
CA ARG A 57 16.08 0.64 -4.81
C ARG A 57 17.37 1.12 -4.16
N THR A 58 17.91 2.23 -4.65
CA THR A 58 19.15 2.80 -4.11
C THR A 58 19.05 3.11 -2.62
N ARG A 59 17.88 3.57 -2.17
CA ARG A 59 17.61 3.86 -0.76
C ARG A 59 17.35 2.59 0.05
N LEU A 60 16.60 1.64 -0.51
CA LEU A 60 16.37 0.34 0.11
C LEU A 60 17.68 -0.41 0.39
N LEU A 61 18.60 -0.40 -0.57
CA LEU A 61 19.91 -1.05 -0.45
C LEU A 61 20.85 -0.38 0.56
N THR A 62 20.48 0.79 1.11
CA THR A 62 21.16 1.36 2.30
C THR A 62 20.66 0.76 3.62
N ILE A 63 19.54 0.03 3.59
CA ILE A 63 18.80 -0.47 4.76
C ILE A 63 18.83 -2.01 4.81
N LEU A 64 18.62 -2.66 3.66
CA LEU A 64 18.53 -4.11 3.49
C LEU A 64 19.54 -4.59 2.45
N ASP A 65 19.96 -5.85 2.56
CA ASP A 65 20.68 -6.56 1.51
C ASP A 65 19.73 -7.46 0.68
N ALA A 66 20.27 -8.11 -0.36
CA ALA A 66 19.49 -9.05 -1.17
C ALA A 66 18.96 -10.25 -0.38
N GLY A 67 19.69 -10.71 0.66
CA GLY A 67 19.30 -11.84 1.49
C GLY A 67 18.08 -11.54 2.35
N ASP A 68 18.00 -10.32 2.91
CA ASP A 68 16.83 -9.80 3.64
C ASP A 68 15.55 -9.78 2.76
N LEU A 69 15.70 -9.74 1.44
CA LEU A 69 14.62 -9.71 0.44
C LEU A 69 14.33 -11.09 -0.20
N GLY A 70 15.07 -12.14 0.20
CA GLY A 70 14.97 -13.46 -0.43
C GLY A 70 15.37 -13.45 -1.91
N LEU A 71 16.38 -12.66 -2.26
CA LEU A 71 16.95 -12.53 -3.60
C LEU A 71 18.37 -13.10 -3.64
N SER A 72 18.77 -13.59 -4.82
CA SER A 72 20.15 -14.07 -5.01
C SER A 72 21.10 -12.91 -5.33
N SER A 73 20.59 -11.84 -5.95
CA SER A 73 21.35 -10.66 -6.31
C SER A 73 20.52 -9.38 -6.25
N GLU A 74 21.14 -8.28 -5.81
CA GLU A 74 20.54 -6.94 -5.84
C GLU A 74 20.23 -6.46 -7.27
N LYS A 75 20.87 -7.04 -8.30
CA LYS A 75 20.63 -6.72 -9.71
C LYS A 75 19.22 -7.11 -10.19
N GLU A 76 18.56 -8.00 -9.46
CA GLU A 76 17.18 -8.43 -9.75
C GLU A 76 16.16 -7.32 -9.45
N LEU A 77 16.52 -6.33 -8.60
CA LEU A 77 15.59 -5.29 -8.20
C LEU A 77 15.43 -4.20 -9.28
N PRO A 78 14.17 -3.84 -9.63
CA PRO A 78 13.86 -2.63 -10.39
C PRO A 78 14.24 -1.35 -9.63
N ASP A 79 14.10 -0.19 -10.27
CA ASP A 79 14.44 1.11 -9.66
C ASP A 79 13.55 1.48 -8.44
N ARG A 80 12.33 0.96 -8.42
CA ARG A 80 11.38 1.08 -7.30
C ARG A 80 10.94 -0.30 -6.86
N VAL A 81 10.81 -0.47 -5.55
CA VAL A 81 10.50 -1.74 -4.91
C VAL A 81 9.29 -1.55 -4.01
N ILE A 82 8.31 -2.44 -4.13
CA ILE A 82 7.14 -2.54 -3.27
C ILE A 82 7.44 -3.60 -2.20
N LEU A 83 7.45 -3.18 -0.95
CA LEU A 83 7.58 -4.08 0.19
C LEU A 83 6.20 -4.39 0.74
N ILE A 84 5.88 -5.68 0.90
CA ILE A 84 4.62 -6.16 1.46
C ILE A 84 4.94 -6.90 2.76
N ALA A 85 4.28 -6.52 3.85
CA ALA A 85 4.40 -7.21 5.11
C ALA A 85 3.71 -8.58 5.04
N LEU A 86 4.47 -9.63 5.30
CA LEU A 86 3.92 -10.90 5.75
C LEU A 86 3.29 -10.67 7.13
N PRO A 87 2.05 -11.16 7.38
CA PRO A 87 1.48 -11.18 8.72
C PRO A 87 2.41 -11.87 9.73
N ASP A 88 2.19 -11.67 11.02
CA ASP A 88 2.96 -12.40 12.01
C ASP A 88 2.68 -13.91 11.90
N ARG A 89 3.68 -14.74 12.24
CA ARG A 89 3.59 -16.19 12.09
C ARG A 89 2.36 -16.78 12.77
N ASP A 90 2.08 -16.30 13.97
CA ASP A 90 0.92 -16.74 14.74
C ASP A 90 -0.41 -16.41 14.04
N ASP A 91 -0.46 -15.34 13.24
CA ASP A 91 -1.66 -14.97 12.50
C ASP A 91 -1.83 -15.84 11.25
N TRP A 92 -0.77 -16.03 10.45
CA TRP A 92 -0.93 -16.72 9.16
C TRP A 92 -0.82 -18.24 9.22
N GLN A 93 -0.17 -18.83 10.23
CA GLN A 93 -0.07 -20.29 10.35
C GLN A 93 -1.43 -20.97 10.53
N HIS A 94 -2.43 -20.21 10.97
CA HIS A 94 -3.82 -20.65 11.13
C HIS A 94 -4.69 -20.32 9.91
N LEU A 95 -4.19 -19.54 8.96
CA LEU A 95 -4.89 -19.22 7.73
C LEU A 95 -4.74 -20.37 6.73
N ARG A 96 -5.75 -20.52 5.88
CA ARG A 96 -5.60 -21.34 4.68
C ARG A 96 -4.61 -20.65 3.73
N PRO A 97 -3.75 -21.39 3.00
CA PRO A 97 -2.82 -20.80 2.04
C PRO A 97 -3.48 -19.83 1.05
N GLU A 98 -4.70 -20.14 0.60
CA GLU A 98 -5.48 -19.29 -0.31
C GLU A 98 -5.90 -17.97 0.33
N THR A 99 -6.14 -17.96 1.65
CA THR A 99 -6.45 -16.75 2.40
C THR A 99 -5.22 -15.86 2.52
N LEU A 100 -4.05 -16.43 2.84
CA LEU A 100 -2.79 -15.68 2.88
C LEU A 100 -2.44 -15.12 1.50
N ARG A 101 -2.55 -15.93 0.45
CA ARG A 101 -2.35 -15.48 -0.94
C ARG A 101 -3.28 -14.32 -1.29
N ARG A 102 -4.57 -14.42 -0.98
CA ARG A 102 -5.54 -13.34 -1.22
C ARG A 102 -5.16 -12.06 -0.47
N GLN A 103 -4.68 -12.15 0.77
CA GLN A 103 -4.22 -10.98 1.53
C GLN A 103 -3.01 -10.33 0.86
N VAL A 104 -2.00 -11.11 0.45
CA VAL A 104 -0.82 -10.58 -0.25
C VAL A 104 -1.23 -9.90 -1.57
N TRP A 105 -2.17 -10.48 -2.32
CA TRP A 105 -2.61 -9.93 -3.61
C TRP A 105 -3.38 -8.62 -3.41
N ARG A 106 -4.19 -8.56 -2.37
CA ARG A 106 -4.90 -7.34 -1.97
C ARG A 106 -3.93 -6.21 -1.65
N LEU A 107 -2.87 -6.50 -0.89
CA LEU A 107 -1.81 -5.54 -0.55
C LEU A 107 -0.97 -5.13 -1.77
N LEU A 108 -0.70 -6.05 -2.69
CA LEU A 108 -0.04 -5.74 -3.95
C LEU A 108 -0.88 -4.76 -4.77
N PHE A 109 -2.17 -5.07 -4.96
CA PHE A 109 -3.10 -4.22 -5.69
C PHE A 109 -3.16 -2.82 -5.09
N HIS A 110 -3.34 -2.73 -3.77
CA HIS A 110 -3.29 -1.45 -3.04
C HIS A 110 -2.01 -0.66 -3.34
N SER A 111 -0.85 -1.32 -3.28
CA SER A 111 0.43 -0.67 -3.56
C SER A 111 0.57 -0.23 -5.02
N ARG A 112 -0.04 -0.95 -5.96
CA ARG A 112 -0.03 -0.60 -7.37
C ARG A 112 -0.87 0.63 -7.67
N ILE A 113 -1.99 0.83 -6.96
CA ILE A 113 -2.72 2.11 -6.98
C ILE A 113 -1.78 3.25 -6.58
N HIS A 114 -1.07 3.13 -5.47
CA HIS A 114 -0.11 4.16 -5.02
C HIS A 114 0.97 4.46 -6.07
N GLU A 115 1.53 3.43 -6.72
CA GLU A 115 2.57 3.62 -7.74
C GLU A 115 2.04 4.32 -9.00
N GLU A 116 0.83 3.99 -9.47
CA GLU A 116 0.23 4.70 -10.61
C GLU A 116 -0.06 6.17 -10.28
N PHE A 117 -0.56 6.47 -9.08
CA PHE A 117 -0.72 7.85 -8.62
C PHE A 117 0.61 8.60 -8.56
N GLU A 118 1.66 7.98 -8.02
CA GLU A 118 2.97 8.60 -7.92
C GLU A 118 3.61 8.82 -9.31
N LYS A 119 3.43 7.88 -10.23
CA LYS A 119 3.83 8.02 -11.63
C LYS A 119 3.12 9.19 -12.29
N LEU A 120 1.79 9.25 -12.21
CA LEU A 120 1.01 10.36 -12.76
C LEU A 120 1.36 11.70 -12.12
N ARG A 121 1.61 11.72 -10.81
CA ARG A 121 2.04 12.91 -10.10
C ARG A 121 3.34 13.46 -10.68
N ARG A 122 4.32 12.59 -10.97
CA ARG A 122 5.59 13.00 -11.58
C ARG A 122 5.41 13.44 -13.04
N GLU A 123 4.65 12.68 -13.82
CA GLU A 123 4.44 12.95 -15.26
C GLU A 123 3.65 14.24 -15.50
N ARG A 124 2.61 14.48 -14.69
CA ARG A 124 1.69 15.63 -14.82
C ARG A 124 2.00 16.77 -13.85
N ASN A 125 3.03 16.63 -13.01
CA ASN A 125 3.39 17.58 -11.96
C ASN A 125 2.21 17.96 -11.04
N LEU A 126 1.44 16.96 -10.59
CA LEU A 126 0.25 17.17 -9.77
C LEU A 126 0.64 17.68 -8.38
N SER A 127 0.11 18.85 -8.02
CA SER A 127 0.42 19.51 -6.75
C SER A 127 -0.55 19.09 -5.64
N ARG A 128 -0.21 19.41 -4.39
CA ARG A 128 -1.15 19.28 -3.25
C ARG A 128 -2.45 20.08 -3.45
N ALA A 129 -2.39 21.21 -4.17
CA ALA A 129 -3.57 22.01 -4.46
C ALA A 129 -4.54 21.28 -5.40
N HIS A 130 -4.01 20.56 -6.39
CA HIS A 130 -4.79 19.73 -7.30
C HIS A 130 -5.62 18.68 -6.53
N PHE A 131 -4.99 17.93 -5.61
CA PHE A 131 -5.72 16.93 -4.81
C PHE A 131 -6.73 17.55 -3.87
N ARG A 132 -6.43 18.73 -3.31
CA ARG A 132 -7.41 19.48 -2.51
C ARG A 132 -8.64 19.88 -3.33
N GLU A 133 -8.47 20.27 -4.59
CA GLU A 133 -9.60 20.57 -5.49
C GLU A 133 -10.45 19.32 -5.76
N ARG A 134 -9.84 18.14 -5.89
CA ARG A 134 -10.58 16.88 -6.05
C ARG A 134 -11.32 16.45 -4.80
N ILE A 135 -10.72 16.68 -3.63
CA ILE A 135 -11.40 16.51 -2.35
C ILE A 135 -12.62 17.44 -2.28
N HIS A 136 -12.48 18.69 -2.72
CA HIS A 136 -13.58 19.63 -2.77
C HIS A 136 -14.70 19.18 -3.73
N GLU A 137 -14.34 18.61 -4.88
CA GLU A 137 -15.28 18.03 -5.87
C GLU A 137 -16.04 16.82 -5.29
N LEU A 138 -15.39 15.99 -4.47
CA LEU A 138 -16.02 14.87 -3.75
C LEU A 138 -16.93 15.32 -2.60
N GLY A 139 -16.68 16.52 -2.07
CA GLY A 139 -17.37 17.09 -0.92
C GLY A 139 -16.58 16.99 0.38
N GLU A 140 -16.40 18.13 1.05
CA GLU A 140 -15.57 18.24 2.27
C GLU A 140 -16.11 17.38 3.41
N VAL A 141 -17.44 17.33 3.59
CA VAL A 141 -18.07 16.56 4.67
C VAL A 141 -17.87 15.06 4.46
N GLN A 142 -18.05 14.60 3.22
CA GLN A 142 -17.84 13.21 2.84
C GLN A 142 -16.37 12.82 3.01
N PHE A 143 -15.45 13.71 2.62
CA PHE A 143 -14.03 13.44 2.75
C PHE A 143 -13.52 13.53 4.19
N ASP A 144 -14.15 14.30 5.06
CA ASP A 144 -13.87 14.27 6.50
C ASP A 144 -14.18 12.91 7.13
N GLU A 145 -15.26 12.23 6.68
CA GLU A 145 -15.53 10.84 7.07
C GLU A 145 -14.44 9.90 6.56
N VAL A 146 -14.03 10.03 5.29
CA VAL A 146 -12.91 9.26 4.73
C VAL A 146 -11.65 9.44 5.58
N ARG A 147 -11.28 10.68 5.92
CA ARG A 147 -10.12 10.96 6.79
C ARG A 147 -10.26 10.29 8.16
N MET A 148 -11.44 10.33 8.75
CA MET A 148 -11.71 9.66 10.03
C MET A 148 -11.47 8.16 9.94
N VAL A 149 -12.01 7.50 8.90
CA VAL A 149 -11.85 6.06 8.68
C VAL A 149 -10.38 5.71 8.45
N LEU A 150 -9.68 6.39 7.54
CA LEU A 150 -8.26 6.12 7.27
C LEU A 150 -7.37 6.35 8.49
N THR A 151 -7.73 7.31 9.36
CA THR A 151 -7.02 7.57 10.62
C THR A 151 -7.28 6.46 11.64
N GLN A 152 -8.52 6.03 11.81
CA GLN A 152 -8.90 4.94 12.72
C GLN A 152 -8.20 3.63 12.36
N GLU A 153 -8.06 3.37 11.07
CA GLU A 153 -7.39 2.19 10.51
C GLU A 153 -5.86 2.35 10.44
N ALA A 154 -5.33 3.48 10.92
CA ALA A 154 -3.90 3.80 10.97
C ALA A 154 -3.19 3.74 9.59
N LEU A 155 -3.90 4.11 8.53
CA LEU A 155 -3.43 4.08 7.14
C LEU A 155 -2.65 5.36 6.75
N LEU A 156 -2.94 6.47 7.43
CA LEU A 156 -2.29 7.75 7.20
C LEU A 156 -1.02 7.94 8.04
N LEU A 157 -0.02 8.62 7.45
CA LEU A 157 1.12 9.13 8.19
C LEU A 157 0.73 10.39 8.99
N PRO A 158 1.39 10.69 10.13
CA PRO A 158 1.04 11.83 11.00
C PRO A 158 0.98 13.19 10.29
N ASP A 159 1.85 13.44 9.31
CA ASP A 159 1.92 14.70 8.55
C ASP A 159 1.39 14.57 7.11
N SER A 160 0.46 13.63 6.88
CA SER A 160 -0.12 13.37 5.56
C SER A 160 -0.82 14.61 4.98
N GLY A 161 -0.42 14.98 3.76
CA GLY A 161 -1.04 16.07 3.02
C GLY A 161 -2.33 15.64 2.32
N SER A 162 -3.02 16.60 1.68
CA SER A 162 -4.21 16.30 0.86
C SER A 162 -3.93 15.31 -0.27
N ASP A 163 -2.71 15.31 -0.80
CA ASP A 163 -2.21 14.32 -1.75
C ASP A 163 -2.18 12.91 -1.15
N ASP A 164 -1.51 12.74 -0.01
CA ASP A 164 -1.39 11.43 0.64
C ASP A 164 -2.76 10.87 1.04
N GLN A 165 -3.63 11.73 1.57
CA GLN A 165 -4.98 11.35 1.98
C GLN A 165 -5.85 10.91 0.80
N PHE A 166 -5.80 11.64 -0.32
CA PHE A 166 -6.57 11.30 -1.51
C PHE A 166 -6.08 10.00 -2.16
N ILE A 167 -4.77 9.81 -2.24
CA ILE A 167 -4.18 8.59 -2.83
C ILE A 167 -4.50 7.37 -1.96
N GLU A 168 -4.34 7.47 -0.63
CA GLU A 168 -4.70 6.39 0.29
C GLU A 168 -6.20 6.06 0.21
N PHE A 169 -7.04 7.09 0.15
CA PHE A 169 -8.48 6.91 -0.10
C PHE A 169 -8.74 6.12 -1.39
N ALA A 170 -8.12 6.52 -2.50
CA ALA A 170 -8.29 5.83 -3.77
C ALA A 170 -7.84 4.37 -3.71
N ALA A 171 -6.71 4.10 -3.05
CA ALA A 171 -6.18 2.75 -2.86
C ALA A 171 -7.15 1.88 -2.05
N VAL A 172 -7.67 2.38 -0.93
CA VAL A 172 -8.65 1.66 -0.11
C VAL A 172 -9.98 1.48 -0.83
N TYR A 173 -10.45 2.51 -1.55
CA TYR A 173 -11.69 2.44 -2.33
C TYR A 173 -11.63 1.33 -3.37
N PHE A 174 -10.58 1.30 -4.21
CA PHE A 174 -10.42 0.27 -5.23
C PHE A 174 -10.14 -1.11 -4.61
N GLU A 175 -9.37 -1.18 -3.52
CA GLU A 175 -9.16 -2.43 -2.78
C GLU A 175 -10.50 -3.02 -2.31
N LEU A 176 -11.37 -2.22 -1.71
CA LEU A 176 -12.69 -2.67 -1.28
C LEU A 176 -13.56 -3.04 -2.47
N LYS A 177 -13.61 -2.24 -3.54
CA LYS A 177 -14.37 -2.53 -4.76
C LYS A 177 -14.04 -3.92 -5.33
N HIS A 178 -12.76 -4.28 -5.39
CA HIS A 178 -12.32 -5.54 -6.01
C HIS A 178 -12.30 -6.73 -5.06
N PHE A 179 -11.89 -6.54 -3.80
CA PHE A 179 -11.67 -7.65 -2.88
C PHE A 179 -12.79 -7.84 -1.85
N ALA A 180 -13.59 -6.81 -1.59
CA ALA A 180 -14.66 -6.82 -0.60
C ALA A 180 -15.81 -5.85 -0.95
N PRO A 181 -16.46 -5.95 -2.12
CA PRO A 181 -17.42 -4.95 -2.61
C PRO A 181 -18.60 -4.72 -1.66
N ARG A 182 -19.00 -5.77 -0.92
CA ARG A 182 -20.08 -5.69 0.09
C ARG A 182 -19.71 -4.85 1.31
N ALA A 183 -18.42 -4.62 1.56
CA ALA A 183 -17.95 -3.80 2.66
C ALA A 183 -17.88 -2.31 2.30
N LEU A 184 -17.89 -1.95 1.01
CA LEU A 184 -17.69 -0.57 0.55
C LEU A 184 -18.72 0.40 1.16
N GLU A 185 -20.01 0.06 1.10
CA GLU A 185 -21.10 0.85 1.70
C GLU A 185 -20.96 1.01 3.22
N GLY A 186 -20.50 -0.02 3.91
CA GLY A 186 -20.30 0.02 5.35
C GLY A 186 -19.03 0.77 5.76
N TYR A 187 -18.04 0.82 4.88
CA TYR A 187 -16.74 1.44 5.13
C TYR A 187 -16.74 2.94 4.81
N PHE A 188 -17.47 3.35 3.76
CA PHE A 188 -17.64 4.76 3.37
C PHE A 188 -19.12 5.12 3.10
N PRO A 189 -19.98 5.10 4.13
CA PRO A 189 -21.40 5.37 3.95
C PRO A 189 -21.70 6.78 3.41
N ALA A 190 -20.92 7.81 3.76
CA ALA A 190 -21.17 9.18 3.29
C ALA A 190 -20.78 9.43 1.82
N LEU A 191 -20.03 8.53 1.17
CA LEU A 191 -19.60 8.69 -0.23
C LEU A 191 -20.65 8.27 -1.26
N ALA A 192 -21.81 7.77 -0.83
CA ALA A 192 -22.86 7.42 -1.76
C ALA A 192 -23.47 8.70 -2.40
N PRO A 193 -23.68 8.72 -3.74
CA PRO A 193 -23.58 7.59 -4.65
C PRO A 193 -22.17 7.39 -5.26
N PHE A 194 -21.68 6.16 -5.27
CA PHE A 194 -20.29 5.83 -5.65
C PHE A 194 -19.90 6.08 -7.11
N HIS A 195 -20.86 6.22 -8.03
CA HIS A 195 -20.54 6.47 -9.44
C HIS A 195 -19.79 7.80 -9.66
N GLU A 196 -20.04 8.81 -8.83
CA GLU A 196 -19.30 10.08 -8.89
C GLU A 196 -17.87 9.92 -8.41
N VAL A 197 -17.67 9.10 -7.37
CA VAL A 197 -16.35 8.73 -6.87
C VAL A 197 -15.55 8.00 -7.95
N GLU A 198 -16.13 6.99 -8.59
CA GLU A 198 -15.48 6.22 -9.66
C GLU A 198 -15.12 7.09 -10.85
N ARG A 199 -15.99 8.04 -11.23
CA ARG A 199 -15.67 9.00 -12.30
C ARG A 199 -14.42 9.80 -11.98
N ILE A 200 -14.26 10.27 -10.74
CA ILE A 200 -13.09 11.07 -10.34
C ILE A 200 -11.84 10.20 -10.25
N LEU A 201 -11.94 9.01 -9.62
CA LEU A 201 -10.80 8.14 -9.43
C LEU A 201 -10.27 7.53 -10.74
N SER A 202 -11.15 7.23 -11.70
CA SER A 202 -10.78 6.70 -13.02
C SER A 202 -9.99 7.68 -13.90
N GLU A 203 -9.93 8.97 -13.54
CA GLU A 203 -9.03 9.94 -14.20
C GLU A 203 -7.54 9.68 -13.90
N TYR A 204 -7.27 8.91 -12.85
CA TYR A 204 -5.92 8.60 -12.37
C TYR A 204 -5.54 7.14 -12.61
N VAL A 205 -6.45 6.20 -12.39
CA VAL A 205 -6.11 4.79 -12.41
C VAL A 205 -7.16 4.00 -13.17
N ASP A 206 -6.71 3.17 -14.12
CA ASP A 206 -7.52 2.10 -14.69
C ASP A 206 -7.38 0.87 -13.78
N ASP A 207 -8.30 0.73 -12.83
CA ASP A 207 -8.29 -0.31 -11.81
C ASP A 207 -8.48 -1.72 -12.39
N ALA A 208 -9.01 -1.85 -13.61
CA ALA A 208 -9.17 -3.15 -14.27
C ALA A 208 -7.87 -3.66 -14.93
N SER A 209 -6.87 -2.79 -15.08
CA SER A 209 -5.57 -3.11 -15.69
C SER A 209 -4.51 -3.58 -14.68
N LEU A 210 -4.82 -3.54 -13.38
CA LEU A 210 -3.95 -3.87 -12.25
C LEU A 210 -4.32 -5.21 -11.60
#